data_AF-X1NYM8-F1
#
_entry.id   AF-X1NYM8-F1
#
_cell.length_a   1.000
_cell.length_b   1.000
_cell.length_c   1.000
_cell.angle_alpha   90.00
_cell.angle_beta   90.00
_cell.angle_gamma   90.00
#
_symmetry.space_group_name_H-M   'P 1'
#
loop_
_entity.id
_entity.type
_entity.pdbx_description
1 polymer ?
#
loop_
_entity_poly.entity_id
_entity_poly.type
_entity_poly.pdbx_seq_one_letter_code
_entity_poly.pdbx_strand_id
1 'polypeptide(L)'
;MDLALSEEQEMVKKMARDFLTDKFPKTVVKEIEESELGYSPELWREMAELGWMGLALPEKYGGGDMSFLDLAVLLEEMGRACLPGPYFSTVVLGGLTILDAGSEEQKQEYLPKIASGEAIFTLALTESSARYDAAAIEAKAAADKD
;
A
#
# COMPACT_ATOMS: atom_id res chain seq x y z
N MET A 1 25.59 13.51 11.57
CA MET A 1 24.35 12.78 11.24
C MET A 1 23.53 13.75 10.43
N ASP A 2 23.34 13.44 9.16
CA ASP A 2 22.46 14.23 8.30
C ASP A 2 21.04 13.67 8.46
N LEU A 3 20.09 14.56 8.67
CA LEU A 3 18.68 14.26 8.91
C LEU A 3 17.79 14.85 7.81
N ALA A 4 18.38 15.52 6.82
CA ALA A 4 17.65 16.01 5.67
C ALA A 4 17.21 14.85 4.77
N LEU A 5 16.11 15.07 4.05
CA LEU A 5 15.69 14.18 2.98
C LEU A 5 16.71 14.23 1.83
N SER A 6 16.88 13.11 1.13
CA SER A 6 17.62 13.09 -0.13
C SER A 6 16.88 13.90 -1.20
N GLU A 7 17.58 14.28 -2.28
CA GLU A 7 16.94 14.94 -3.43
C GLU A 7 15.79 14.10 -4.02
N GLU A 8 15.97 12.77 -4.03
CA GLU A 8 14.96 11.82 -4.50
C GLU A 8 13.73 11.79 -3.58
N GLN A 9 13.94 11.80 -2.26
CA GLN A 9 12.87 11.88 -1.28
C GLN A 9 12.12 13.20 -1.35
N GLU A 10 12.82 14.33 -1.57
CA GLU A 10 12.18 15.63 -1.78
C GLU A 10 11.34 15.63 -3.06
N MET A 11 11.78 14.98 -4.13
CA MET A 11 10.98 14.80 -5.35
C MET A 11 9.72 13.97 -5.09
N VAL A 12 9.84 12.81 -4.43
CA VAL A 12 8.68 11.98 -4.04
C VAL A 12 7.69 12.79 -3.21
N LYS A 13 8.17 13.47 -2.16
CA LYS A 13 7.36 14.32 -1.28
C LYS A 13 6.60 15.38 -2.06
N LYS A 14 7.30 16.12 -2.92
CA LYS A 14 6.70 17.19 -3.71
C LYS A 14 5.63 16.67 -4.65
N MET A 15 5.93 15.61 -5.41
CA MET A 15 4.97 15.01 -6.35
C MET A 15 3.73 14.48 -5.62
N ALA A 16 3.93 13.76 -4.51
CA ALA A 16 2.84 13.25 -3.69
C ALA A 16 1.99 14.38 -3.11
N ARG A 17 2.61 15.44 -2.60
CA ARG A 17 1.91 16.59 -2.06
C ARG A 17 1.06 17.29 -3.11
N ASP A 18 1.63 17.56 -4.28
CA ASP A 18 0.95 18.27 -5.36
C ASP A 18 -0.26 17.46 -5.85
N PHE A 19 -0.06 16.16 -6.15
CA PHE A 19 -1.13 15.26 -6.58
C PHE A 19 -2.23 15.11 -5.53
N LEU A 20 -1.86 14.81 -4.27
CA LEU A 20 -2.86 14.57 -3.22
C LEU A 20 -3.65 15.83 -2.84
N THR A 21 -3.02 17.01 -2.93
CA THR A 21 -3.72 18.28 -2.67
C THR A 21 -4.75 18.59 -3.76
N ASP A 22 -4.45 18.25 -5.01
CA ASP A 22 -5.35 18.44 -6.14
C ASP A 22 -6.49 17.40 -6.15
N LYS A 23 -6.16 16.12 -5.96
CA LYS A 23 -7.08 15.00 -6.15
C LYS A 23 -7.88 14.60 -4.92
N PHE A 24 -7.38 14.91 -3.72
CA PHE A 24 -8.03 14.58 -2.45
C PHE A 24 -8.31 15.83 -1.60
N PRO A 25 -9.07 16.82 -2.12
CA PRO A 25 -9.61 17.86 -1.26
C PRO A 25 -10.56 17.23 -0.23
N LYS A 26 -10.74 17.90 0.92
CA LYS A 26 -11.54 17.36 2.05
C LYS A 26 -12.94 16.91 1.67
N THR A 27 -13.57 17.54 0.68
CA THR A 27 -14.88 17.15 0.16
C THR A 27 -14.85 15.77 -0.49
N VAL A 28 -13.86 15.53 -1.37
CA VAL A 28 -13.67 14.24 -2.05
C VAL A 28 -13.31 13.14 -1.04
N VAL A 29 -12.43 13.43 -0.08
CA VAL A 29 -12.10 12.46 0.98
C VAL A 29 -13.35 12.00 1.71
N LYS A 30 -14.22 12.94 2.09
CA LYS A 30 -15.48 12.64 2.78
C LYS A 30 -16.47 11.88 1.90
N GLU A 31 -16.60 12.24 0.63
CA GLU A 31 -17.46 11.52 -0.33
C GLU A 31 -17.01 10.07 -0.51
N ILE A 32 -15.70 9.83 -0.57
CA ILE A 32 -15.13 8.49 -0.69
C ILE A 32 -15.35 7.70 0.61
N GLU A 33 -15.12 8.31 1.78
CA GLU A 33 -15.35 7.69 3.09
C GLU A 33 -16.81 7.23 3.26
N GLU A 34 -17.77 8.04 2.80
CA GLU A 34 -19.21 7.73 2.88
C GLU A 34 -19.67 6.76 1.77
N SER A 35 -18.81 6.44 0.80
CA SER A 35 -19.12 5.52 -0.30
C SER A 35 -19.05 4.05 0.14
N GLU A 36 -19.79 3.18 -0.54
CA GLU A 36 -19.79 1.74 -0.26
C GLU A 36 -18.40 1.09 -0.46
N LEU A 37 -17.63 1.57 -1.43
CA LEU A 37 -16.30 1.03 -1.71
C LEU A 37 -15.23 1.52 -0.72
N GLY A 38 -15.40 2.71 -0.14
CA GLY A 38 -14.39 3.32 0.74
C GLY A 38 -13.09 3.76 0.03
N TYR A 39 -13.05 3.69 -1.31
CA TYR A 39 -11.99 4.21 -2.17
C TYR A 39 -12.55 4.55 -3.57
N SER A 40 -11.83 5.37 -4.35
CA SER A 40 -12.15 5.61 -5.76
C SER A 40 -11.28 4.71 -6.65
N PRO A 41 -11.86 3.82 -7.49
CA PRO A 41 -11.11 3.03 -8.46
C PRO A 41 -10.35 3.88 -9.47
N GLU A 42 -10.86 5.06 -9.82
CA GLU A 42 -10.21 6.01 -10.73
C GLU A 42 -8.94 6.57 -10.10
N LEU A 43 -9.03 7.13 -8.89
CA LEU A 43 -7.88 7.68 -8.19
C LEU A 43 -6.87 6.59 -7.79
N TRP A 44 -7.35 5.37 -7.49
CA TRP A 44 -6.48 4.21 -7.29
C TRP A 44 -5.63 3.92 -8.54
N ARG A 45 -6.25 3.92 -9.72
CA ARG A 45 -5.54 3.72 -10.99
C ARG A 45 -4.55 4.85 -11.25
N GLU A 46 -4.93 6.10 -11.02
CA GLU A 46 -4.00 7.24 -11.18
C GLU A 46 -2.77 7.09 -10.28
N MET A 47 -2.94 6.67 -9.02
CA MET A 47 -1.81 6.39 -8.12
C MET A 47 -0.94 5.21 -8.60
N ALA A 48 -1.55 4.18 -9.20
CA ALA A 48 -0.81 3.07 -9.79
C ALA A 48 -0.01 3.49 -11.03
N GLU A 49 -0.56 4.35 -11.89
CA GLU A 49 0.12 4.94 -13.05
C GLU A 49 1.33 5.81 -12.66
N LEU A 50 1.29 6.41 -11.46
CA LEU A 50 2.44 7.11 -10.86
C LEU A 50 3.50 6.17 -10.27
N GLY A 51 3.30 4.85 -10.32
CA GLY A 51 4.22 3.84 -9.79
C GLY A 51 4.16 3.68 -8.27
N TRP A 52 3.19 4.30 -7.59
CA TRP A 52 3.17 4.34 -6.13
C TRP A 52 2.87 3.00 -5.47
N MET A 53 2.14 2.11 -6.15
CA MET A 53 1.81 0.78 -5.58
C MET A 53 3.01 -0.15 -5.50
N GLY A 54 4.00 0.05 -6.37
CA GLY A 54 5.22 -0.74 -6.44
C GLY A 54 6.47 -0.02 -5.95
N LEU A 55 6.35 1.16 -5.33
CA LEU A 55 7.48 2.07 -5.06
C LEU A 55 8.68 1.35 -4.40
N ALA A 56 8.42 0.59 -3.33
CA ALA A 56 9.44 -0.14 -2.57
C ALA A 56 9.56 -1.63 -2.99
N LEU A 57 8.89 -2.04 -4.06
CA LEU A 57 9.04 -3.38 -4.61
C LEU A 57 10.21 -3.42 -5.60
N PRO A 58 10.89 -4.57 -5.75
CA PRO A 58 11.93 -4.72 -6.76
C PRO A 58 11.44 -4.52 -8.20
N GLU A 59 12.31 -3.99 -9.07
CA GLU A 59 12.03 -3.80 -10.51
C GLU A 59 11.62 -5.11 -11.19
N LYS A 60 12.19 -6.26 -10.78
CA LYS A 60 11.83 -7.59 -11.31
C LYS A 60 10.36 -7.98 -11.09
N TYR A 61 9.65 -7.27 -10.21
CA TYR A 61 8.21 -7.42 -9.97
C TYR A 61 7.41 -6.18 -10.39
N GLY A 62 7.98 -5.29 -11.21
CA GLY A 62 7.32 -4.07 -11.68
C GLY A 62 7.34 -2.92 -10.67
N GLY A 63 8.23 -2.97 -9.67
CA GLY A 63 8.39 -1.91 -8.69
C GLY A 63 9.46 -0.87 -9.03
N GLY A 64 9.68 0.06 -8.10
CA GLY A 64 10.63 1.18 -8.25
C GLY A 64 11.98 1.00 -7.56
N ASP A 65 12.23 -0.15 -6.92
CA ASP A 65 13.45 -0.46 -6.15
C ASP A 65 13.81 0.60 -5.08
N MET A 66 12.83 1.41 -4.64
CA MET A 66 13.06 2.40 -3.59
C MET A 66 13.10 1.75 -2.21
N SER A 67 13.70 2.46 -1.26
CA SER A 67 13.79 1.99 0.12
C SER A 67 12.47 2.15 0.87
N PHE A 68 12.36 1.47 2.01
CA PHE A 68 11.23 1.68 2.92
C PHE A 68 11.15 3.13 3.45
N LEU A 69 12.28 3.84 3.54
CA LEU A 69 12.29 5.25 3.95
C LEU A 69 11.64 6.14 2.89
N ASP A 70 11.88 5.86 1.60
CA ASP A 70 11.25 6.60 0.50
C ASP A 70 9.73 6.36 0.47
N LEU A 71 9.31 5.12 0.73
CA LEU A 71 7.90 4.78 0.95
C LEU A 71 7.31 5.52 2.18
N ALA A 72 8.06 5.66 3.27
CA ALA A 72 7.61 6.40 4.44
C ALA A 72 7.34 7.89 4.12
N VAL A 73 8.14 8.51 3.26
CA VAL A 73 7.91 9.88 2.78
C VAL A 73 6.59 9.98 2.00
N LEU A 74 6.31 9.02 1.12
CA LEU A 74 5.02 8.95 0.42
C LEU A 74 3.85 8.78 1.40
N LEU A 75 3.98 7.85 2.37
CA LEU A 75 2.97 7.60 3.40
C LEU A 75 2.71 8.83 4.28
N GLU A 76 3.73 9.63 4.59
CA GLU A 76 3.56 10.90 5.33
C GLU A 76 2.63 11.86 4.57
N GLU A 77 2.84 12.01 3.27
CA GLU A 77 2.00 12.88 2.43
C GLU A 77 0.58 12.30 2.25
N MET A 78 0.42 10.97 2.18
CA MET A 78 -0.89 10.32 2.19
C MET A 78 -1.64 10.57 3.50
N GLY A 79 -0.95 10.46 4.64
CA GLY A 79 -1.52 10.75 5.95
C GLY A 79 -1.93 12.22 6.09
N ARG A 80 -1.10 13.16 5.61
CA ARG A 80 -1.42 14.61 5.57
C ARG A 80 -2.71 14.88 4.80
N ALA A 81 -2.93 14.17 3.70
CA ALA A 81 -4.13 14.31 2.86
C ALA A 81 -5.35 13.53 3.39
N CYS A 82 -5.20 12.76 4.46
CA CYS A 82 -6.19 11.79 4.93
C CYS A 82 -6.65 10.85 3.80
N LEU A 83 -5.71 10.33 3.00
CA LEU A 83 -6.00 9.46 1.86
C LEU A 83 -6.92 8.30 2.29
N PRO A 84 -8.15 8.21 1.77
CA PRO A 84 -9.01 7.05 2.01
C PRO A 84 -8.58 5.87 1.13
N GLY A 85 -8.94 4.66 1.55
CA GLY A 85 -8.80 3.47 0.75
C GLY A 85 -7.62 2.57 1.10
N PRO A 86 -7.36 1.54 0.28
CA PRO A 86 -6.64 0.36 0.73
C PRO A 86 -5.14 0.42 0.45
N TYR A 87 -4.53 1.60 0.31
CA TYR A 87 -3.11 1.71 -0.03
C TYR A 87 -2.23 1.05 1.04
N PHE A 88 -2.42 1.42 2.30
CA PHE A 88 -1.63 0.88 3.41
C PHE A 88 -1.85 -0.63 3.56
N SER A 89 -3.10 -1.10 3.48
CA SER A 89 -3.41 -2.54 3.60
C SER A 89 -2.85 -3.36 2.44
N THR A 90 -2.85 -2.80 1.23
CA THR A 90 -2.40 -3.48 0.02
C THR A 90 -0.89 -3.50 -0.09
N VAL A 91 -0.26 -2.32 -0.07
CA VAL A 91 1.17 -2.17 -0.36
C VAL A 91 2.00 -2.55 0.85
N VAL A 92 1.69 -1.98 2.03
CA VAL A 92 2.49 -2.18 3.25
C VAL A 92 2.19 -3.52 3.88
N LEU A 93 0.92 -3.82 4.15
CA LEU A 93 0.57 -5.07 4.86
C LEU A 93 0.56 -6.29 3.93
N GLY A 94 0.14 -6.15 2.67
CA GLY A 94 0.13 -7.24 1.69
C GLY A 94 1.45 -7.38 0.96
N GLY A 95 1.82 -6.38 0.17
CA GLY A 95 2.96 -6.40 -0.74
C GLY A 95 4.29 -6.67 -0.05
N LEU A 96 4.61 -5.94 1.03
CA LEU A 96 5.86 -6.16 1.75
C LEU A 96 5.90 -7.52 2.46
N THR A 97 4.76 -8.03 2.95
CA THR A 97 4.69 -9.36 3.56
C THR A 97 4.98 -10.46 2.53
N ILE A 98 4.40 -10.36 1.32
CA ILE A 98 4.69 -11.29 0.22
C ILE A 98 6.16 -11.18 -0.21
N LEU A 99 6.70 -9.96 -0.28
CA LEU A 99 8.10 -9.72 -0.64
C LEU A 99 9.06 -10.38 0.36
N ASP A 100 8.78 -10.27 1.65
CA ASP A 100 9.61 -10.78 2.73
C ASP A 100 9.49 -12.30 2.90
N ALA A 101 8.26 -12.83 2.94
CA ALA A 101 8.00 -14.21 3.34
C ALA A 101 7.50 -15.14 2.22
N GLY A 102 7.14 -14.61 1.05
CA GLY A 102 6.62 -15.41 -0.06
C GLY A 102 7.68 -16.30 -0.71
N SER A 103 7.24 -17.38 -1.35
CA SER A 103 8.07 -18.10 -2.33
C SER A 103 8.30 -17.24 -3.57
N GLU A 104 9.31 -17.57 -4.39
CA GLU A 104 9.53 -16.83 -5.64
C GLU A 104 8.33 -16.96 -6.59
N GLU A 105 7.63 -18.10 -6.60
CA GLU A 105 6.39 -18.29 -7.37
C GLU A 105 5.29 -17.34 -6.89
N GLN A 106 5.08 -17.23 -5.56
CA GLN A 106 4.09 -16.32 -4.98
C GLN A 106 4.43 -14.86 -5.27
N LYS A 107 5.72 -14.49 -5.19
CA LYS A 107 6.17 -13.13 -5.51
C LYS A 107 5.92 -12.78 -6.97
N GLN A 108 6.27 -13.67 -7.90
CA GLN A 108 6.03 -13.49 -9.33
C GLN A 108 4.53 -13.43 -9.66
N GLU A 109 3.68 -14.13 -8.91
CA GLU A 109 2.24 -14.10 -9.13
C GLU A 109 1.57 -12.82 -8.62
N TYR A 110 1.92 -12.37 -7.41
CA TYR A 110 1.15 -11.34 -6.70
C TYR A 110 1.78 -9.95 -6.74
N LEU A 111 3.10 -9.84 -6.64
CA LEU A 111 3.75 -8.52 -6.57
C LEU A 111 3.53 -7.68 -7.84
N PRO A 112 3.59 -8.24 -9.07
CA PRO A 112 3.25 -7.47 -10.27
C PRO A 112 1.82 -6.95 -10.29
N LYS A 113 0.86 -7.73 -9.76
CA LYS A 113 -0.57 -7.33 -9.69
C LYS A 113 -0.79 -6.24 -8.65
N ILE A 114 -0.03 -6.26 -7.55
CA ILE A 114 -0.03 -5.19 -6.57
C ILE A 114 0.61 -3.93 -7.16
N ALA A 115 1.79 -4.06 -7.78
CA ALA A 115 2.53 -2.95 -8.37
C ALA A 115 1.74 -2.22 -9.48
N SER A 116 0.95 -2.95 -10.28
CA SER A 116 0.08 -2.39 -11.32
C SER A 116 -1.24 -1.81 -10.78
N GLY A 117 -1.55 -2.04 -9.49
CA GLY A 117 -2.85 -1.70 -8.91
C GLY A 117 -4.00 -2.60 -9.36
N GLU A 118 -3.75 -3.70 -10.06
CA GLU A 118 -4.77 -4.69 -10.46
C GLU A 118 -5.36 -5.42 -9.25
N ALA A 119 -4.53 -5.69 -8.24
CA ALA A 119 -4.94 -6.40 -7.04
C ALA A 119 -4.89 -5.52 -5.78
N ILE A 120 -5.97 -5.60 -5.01
CA ILE A 120 -6.09 -5.01 -3.68
C ILE A 120 -5.93 -6.12 -2.65
N PHE A 121 -5.09 -5.90 -1.65
CA PHE A 121 -4.78 -6.85 -0.59
C PHE A 121 -5.07 -6.27 0.78
N THR A 122 -5.23 -7.15 1.75
CA THR A 122 -5.31 -6.79 3.16
C THR A 122 -4.75 -7.90 4.03
N LEU A 123 -4.29 -7.54 5.21
CA LEU A 123 -3.88 -8.51 6.22
C LEU A 123 -5.08 -8.91 7.08
N ALA A 124 -5.55 -10.13 6.88
CA ALA A 124 -6.65 -10.72 7.65
C ALA A 124 -6.15 -11.27 9.00
N LEU A 125 -5.82 -10.38 9.93
CA LEU A 125 -5.31 -10.75 11.26
C LEU A 125 -6.39 -10.71 12.35
N THR A 126 -7.21 -9.66 12.35
CA THR A 126 -8.10 -9.36 13.48
C THR A 126 -9.30 -10.31 13.53
N GLU A 127 -9.46 -10.98 14.67
CA GLU A 127 -10.63 -11.83 14.97
C GLU A 127 -11.54 -11.19 16.05
N SER A 128 -12.56 -11.90 16.51
CA SER A 128 -13.53 -11.40 17.51
C SER A 128 -12.90 -10.94 18.83
N SER A 129 -11.68 -11.41 19.15
CA SER A 129 -10.91 -10.94 20.31
C SER A 129 -10.38 -9.51 20.17
N ALA A 130 -10.36 -8.95 18.96
CA ALA A 130 -9.81 -7.64 18.61
C ALA A 130 -8.34 -7.43 19.05
N ARG A 131 -7.59 -8.52 19.17
CA ARG A 131 -6.16 -8.51 19.51
C ARG A 131 -5.30 -8.52 18.26
N TYR A 132 -4.15 -7.86 18.33
CA TYR A 132 -3.19 -7.71 17.23
C TYR A 132 -1.94 -8.60 17.39
N ASP A 133 -2.02 -9.65 18.21
CA ASP A 133 -0.92 -10.59 18.41
C ASP A 133 -1.26 -11.97 17.85
N ALA A 134 -0.25 -12.64 17.28
CA ALA A 134 -0.41 -13.93 16.61
C ALA A 134 -0.94 -15.04 17.54
N ALA A 135 -0.69 -14.94 18.85
CA ALA A 135 -1.18 -15.92 19.82
C ALA A 135 -2.69 -15.83 20.07
N ALA A 136 -3.35 -14.78 19.58
CA ALA A 136 -4.80 -14.58 19.68
C ALA A 136 -5.58 -15.10 18.47
N ILE A 137 -4.91 -15.66 17.45
CA ILE A 137 -5.55 -16.22 16.26
C ILE A 137 -6.16 -17.59 16.60
N GLU A 138 -7.47 -17.72 16.42
CA GLU A 138 -8.24 -18.95 16.62
C GLU A 138 -8.57 -19.65 15.29
N ALA A 139 -8.49 -18.96 14.15
CA ALA A 139 -8.71 -19.52 12.83
C ALA A 139 -7.76 -20.70 12.58
N LYS A 140 -8.33 -21.83 12.16
CA LYS A 140 -7.59 -23.07 11.90
C LYS A 140 -7.63 -23.39 10.42
N ALA A 141 -6.45 -23.62 9.85
CA ALA A 141 -6.30 -24.28 8.56
C ALA A 141 -5.91 -25.73 8.81
N ALA A 142 -6.62 -26.66 8.18
CA ALA A 142 -6.25 -28.07 8.12
C ALA A 142 -6.11 -28.44 6.65
N ALA A 143 -5.13 -29.29 6.34
CA ALA A 143 -5.01 -29.85 4.99
C ALA A 143 -6.27 -30.70 4.71
N ASP A 144 -7.07 -30.25 3.74
CA ASP A 144 -7.99 -31.11 3.02
C ASP A 144 -7.31 -31.45 1.69
N LYS A 145 -7.63 -32.60 1.09
CA LYS A 145 -6.87 -33.15 -0.05
C LYS A 145 -6.61 -32.10 -1.15
N ASP A 146 -5.32 -31.86 -1.39
CA ASP A 146 -4.67 -30.83 -2.24
C ASP A 146 -4.90 -29.37 -1.84
#